data_AF-A0A7L4QH11-F1
#
_entry.id   AF-A0A7L4QH11-F1
#
_cell.length_a   1.000
_cell.length_b   1.000
_cell.length_c   1.000
_cell.angle_alpha   90.00
_cell.angle_beta   90.00
_cell.angle_gamma   90.00
#
_symmetry.space_group_name_H-M   'P 1'
#
loop_
_entity.id
_entity.type
_entity.pdbx_description
1 polymer ?
#
loop_
_entity_poly.entity_id
_entity_poly.type
_entity_poly.pdbx_seq_one_letter_code
_entity_poly.pdbx_strand_id
1 'polypeptide(L)'
;FILDTAALAKEEGLFILLNTNGFISEEALNDALPLVDVMNIDVKAFSESFYKRNCGGHLDDVLRTCRMARAADIHVELTYLLIPGMNDSKEEVNSFFRWVVKTMGPSTPVHLYRFLPSHRLAHLPAQSMDRIEQAYADAREIGILYPYVGGVVGDKRQSTFCPKCGELLVDRRSEEVTEKIVVKTNEVSRFCPTYPDVKVLLENRQCPKCGFDISIIL
;
A
#
# COMPACT_ATOMS: atom_id res chain seq x y z
N PHE A 1 15.24 8.99 16.03
CA PHE A 1 14.47 7.76 16.32
C PHE A 1 14.47 6.81 15.13
N ILE A 2 13.89 7.16 13.95
CA ILE A 2 13.82 6.22 12.81
C ILE A 2 15.21 5.69 12.43
N LEU A 3 16.15 6.59 12.15
CA LEU A 3 17.53 6.24 11.79
C LEU A 3 18.21 5.39 12.88
N ASP A 4 18.13 5.83 14.14
CA ASP A 4 18.71 5.13 15.29
C ASP A 4 18.16 3.71 15.45
N THR A 5 16.84 3.55 15.34
CA THR A 5 16.19 2.24 15.48
C THR A 5 16.41 1.33 14.27
N ALA A 6 16.44 1.91 13.06
CA ALA A 6 16.65 1.14 11.84
C ALA A 6 18.08 0.60 11.77
N ALA A 7 19.07 1.39 12.19
CA ALA A 7 20.47 0.95 12.28
C ALA A 7 20.61 -0.28 13.20
N LEU A 8 20.08 -0.21 14.42
CA LEU A 8 20.11 -1.33 15.36
C LEU A 8 19.36 -2.56 14.85
N ALA A 9 18.19 -2.37 14.23
CA ALA A 9 17.42 -3.48 13.68
C ALA A 9 18.12 -4.15 12.48
N LYS A 10 18.86 -3.39 11.67
CA LYS A 10 19.71 -3.93 10.59
C LYS A 10 20.87 -4.77 11.12
N GLU A 11 21.50 -4.37 12.22
CA GLU A 11 22.55 -5.16 12.89
C GLU A 11 22.04 -6.55 13.31
N GLU A 12 20.76 -6.65 13.67
CA GLU A 12 20.06 -7.89 14.01
C GLU A 12 19.48 -8.64 12.79
N GLY A 13 19.74 -8.16 11.56
CA GLY A 13 19.25 -8.78 10.33
C GLY A 13 17.74 -8.65 10.08
N LEU A 14 17.08 -7.67 10.71
CA LEU A 14 15.65 -7.41 10.53
C LEU A 14 15.38 -6.54 9.29
N PHE A 15 14.25 -6.81 8.63
CA PHE A 15 13.72 -5.97 7.56
C PHE A 15 13.09 -4.69 8.10
N ILE A 16 13.32 -3.58 7.42
CA ILE A 16 12.79 -2.26 7.78
C ILE A 16 11.75 -1.81 6.76
N LEU A 17 10.51 -1.70 7.22
CA LEU A 17 9.40 -1.12 6.47
C LEU A 17 9.03 0.24 7.04
N LEU A 18 8.98 1.27 6.17
CA LEU A 18 8.39 2.55 6.51
C LEU A 18 7.00 2.69 5.91
N ASN A 19 5.99 2.84 6.77
CA ASN A 19 4.67 3.30 6.37
C ASN A 19 4.59 4.81 6.59
N THR A 20 4.37 5.58 5.52
CA THR A 20 4.57 7.04 5.53
C THR A 20 3.60 7.77 4.63
N ASN A 21 3.37 9.06 4.91
CA ASN A 21 2.66 9.97 4.01
C ASN A 21 3.54 10.53 2.88
N GLY A 22 4.84 10.19 2.88
CA GLY A 22 5.80 10.60 1.86
C GLY A 22 6.17 12.10 1.87
N PHE A 23 5.65 12.90 2.80
CA PHE A 23 5.99 14.31 2.92
C PHE A 23 7.23 14.47 3.81
N ILE A 24 8.41 14.34 3.18
CA ILE A 24 9.73 14.37 3.81
C ILE A 24 10.70 15.23 2.99
N SER A 25 11.63 15.91 3.64
CA SER A 25 12.70 16.65 2.95
C SER A 25 13.62 15.69 2.20
N GLU A 26 14.27 16.18 1.15
CA GLU A 26 15.22 15.39 0.37
C GLU A 26 16.40 14.90 1.23
N GLU A 27 16.93 15.78 2.08
CA GLU A 27 18.02 15.48 3.02
C GLU A 27 17.66 14.33 3.97
N ALA A 28 16.52 14.43 4.67
CA ALA A 28 16.09 13.40 5.61
C ALA A 28 15.75 12.06 4.90
N LEU A 29 15.26 12.13 3.65
CA LEU A 29 15.03 10.92 2.87
C LEU A 29 16.35 10.26 2.46
N ASN A 30 17.36 11.02 2.04
CA ASN A 30 18.68 10.48 1.69
C ASN A 30 19.35 9.78 2.88
N ASP A 31 19.17 10.30 4.10
CA ASP A 31 19.65 9.65 5.32
C ASP A 31 18.91 8.34 5.62
N ALA A 32 17.61 8.29 5.31
CA ALA A 32 16.77 7.13 5.61
C ALA A 32 16.91 6.00 4.60
N LEU A 33 17.02 6.30 3.29
CA LEU A 33 17.00 5.30 2.22
C LEU A 33 17.98 4.13 2.40
N PRO A 34 19.25 4.33 2.84
CA PRO A 34 20.19 3.23 3.03
C PRO A 34 19.78 2.22 4.12
N LEU A 35 18.85 2.61 5.01
CA LEU A 35 18.43 1.80 6.16
C LEU A 35 17.06 1.14 5.96
N VAL A 36 16.38 1.40 4.84
CA VAL A 36 15.00 0.98 4.59
C VAL A 36 14.99 -0.09 3.49
N ASP A 37 14.12 -1.09 3.61
CA ASP A 37 13.93 -2.13 2.59
C ASP A 37 12.63 -1.93 1.81
N VAL A 38 11.59 -1.46 2.50
CA VAL A 38 10.24 -1.31 1.97
C VAL A 38 9.65 0.04 2.37
N MET A 39 8.98 0.70 1.44
CA MET A 39 8.18 1.89 1.73
C MET A 39 6.75 1.71 1.24
N ASN A 40 5.78 1.78 2.15
CA ASN A 40 4.39 2.01 1.81
C ASN A 40 4.12 3.53 1.92
N ILE A 41 3.79 4.16 0.79
CA ILE A 41 3.63 5.62 0.70
C ILE A 41 2.17 5.95 0.39
N ASP A 42 1.53 6.70 1.29
CA ASP A 42 0.18 7.23 1.09
C ASP A 42 0.18 8.42 0.11
N VAL A 43 -0.28 8.19 -1.12
CA VAL A 43 -0.62 9.28 -2.04
C VAL A 43 -2.08 9.66 -1.77
N LYS A 44 -2.27 10.71 -0.96
CA LYS A 44 -3.60 11.04 -0.39
C LYS A 44 -4.60 11.61 -1.39
N ALA A 45 -4.12 12.15 -2.50
CA ALA A 45 -4.91 12.65 -3.62
C ALA A 45 -3.98 12.83 -4.82
N PHE A 46 -4.54 13.06 -6.01
CA PHE A 46 -3.74 13.46 -7.18
C PHE A 46 -4.03 14.91 -7.60
N SER A 47 -4.23 15.76 -6.60
CA SER A 47 -4.55 17.18 -6.74
C SER A 47 -3.78 18.03 -5.74
N GLU A 48 -3.03 19.00 -6.23
CA GLU A 48 -2.29 19.97 -5.40
C GLU A 48 -3.22 20.74 -4.45
N SER A 49 -4.45 21.02 -4.91
CA SER A 49 -5.44 21.73 -4.11
C SER A 49 -5.92 20.93 -2.90
N PHE A 50 -5.94 19.60 -3.00
CA PHE A 50 -6.30 18.72 -1.89
C PHE A 50 -5.21 18.79 -0.81
N TYR A 51 -3.94 18.72 -1.19
CA TYR A 51 -2.82 18.78 -0.25
C TYR A 51 -2.79 20.10 0.52
N LYS A 52 -2.94 21.23 -0.19
CA LYS A 52 -2.97 22.56 0.44
C LYS A 52 -4.11 22.72 1.45
N ARG A 53 -5.30 22.20 1.13
CA ARG A 53 -6.48 22.36 2.00
C ARG A 53 -6.55 21.36 3.15
N ASN A 54 -6.17 20.11 2.90
CA ASN A 54 -6.45 19.00 3.83
C ASN A 54 -5.20 18.44 4.52
N CYS A 55 -4.02 18.57 3.91
CA CYS A 55 -2.80 17.91 4.39
C CYS A 55 -1.76 18.90 4.93
N GLY A 56 -1.76 20.15 4.46
CA GLY A 56 -0.72 21.13 4.81
C GLY A 56 0.62 20.86 4.14
N GLY A 57 0.62 20.20 2.97
CA GLY A 57 1.83 19.87 2.20
C GLY A 57 1.61 20.06 0.69
N HIS A 58 2.46 19.43 -0.12
CA HIS A 58 2.43 19.50 -1.58
C HIS A 58 2.43 18.11 -2.21
N LEU A 59 1.70 17.93 -3.31
CA LEU A 59 1.67 16.65 -4.02
C LEU A 59 3.06 16.31 -4.56
N ASP A 60 3.77 17.28 -5.14
CA ASP A 60 5.06 17.01 -5.79
C ASP A 60 6.13 16.53 -4.80
N ASP A 61 6.09 16.96 -3.53
CA ASP A 61 6.98 16.45 -2.49
C ASP A 61 6.77 14.95 -2.24
N VAL A 62 5.51 14.50 -2.19
CA VAL A 62 5.19 13.08 -2.05
C VAL A 62 5.61 12.30 -3.29
N LEU A 63 5.35 12.84 -4.48
CA LEU A 63 5.76 12.19 -5.74
C LEU A 63 7.29 12.14 -5.90
N ARG A 64 8.02 13.15 -5.40
CA ARG A 64 9.49 13.16 -5.32
C ARG A 64 9.98 12.03 -4.42
N THR A 65 9.40 11.86 -3.24
CA THR A 65 9.72 10.76 -2.33
C THR A 65 9.53 9.39 -3.00
N CYS A 66 8.40 9.18 -3.68
CA CYS A 66 8.17 7.95 -4.44
C CYS A 66 9.27 7.69 -5.48
N ARG A 67 9.62 8.71 -6.28
CA ARG A 67 10.67 8.59 -7.31
C ARG A 67 12.04 8.28 -6.72
N MET A 68 12.42 8.96 -5.65
CA MET A 68 13.69 8.75 -4.97
C MET A 68 13.80 7.36 -4.35
N ALA A 69 12.75 6.90 -3.65
CA ALA A 69 12.71 5.57 -3.07
C ALA A 69 12.87 4.48 -4.15
N ARG A 70 12.16 4.61 -5.26
CA ARG A 70 12.32 3.69 -6.40
C ARG A 70 13.73 3.73 -6.99
N ALA A 71 14.31 4.92 -7.16
CA ALA A 71 15.66 5.07 -7.71
C ALA A 71 16.74 4.47 -6.80
N ALA A 72 16.47 4.37 -5.50
CA ALA A 72 17.32 3.72 -4.51
C ALA A 72 17.05 2.21 -4.34
N ASP A 73 16.34 1.59 -5.29
CA ASP A 73 16.02 0.15 -5.30
C ASP A 73 15.19 -0.34 -4.09
N ILE A 74 14.43 0.58 -3.48
CA ILE A 74 13.48 0.25 -2.40
C ILE A 74 12.24 -0.37 -3.00
N HIS A 75 11.70 -1.42 -2.35
CA HIS A 75 10.37 -1.93 -2.71
C HIS A 75 9.31 -0.92 -2.29
N VAL A 76 8.74 -0.23 -3.27
CA VAL A 76 7.72 0.80 -3.04
C VAL A 76 6.34 0.23 -3.32
N GLU A 77 5.47 0.35 -2.33
CA GLU A 77 4.03 0.16 -2.46
C GLU A 77 3.31 1.50 -2.26
N LEU A 78 2.24 1.74 -3.00
CA LEU A 78 1.48 2.97 -2.91
C LEU A 78 0.10 2.71 -2.33
N THR A 79 -0.32 3.53 -1.38
CA THR A 79 -1.67 3.48 -0.81
C THR A 79 -2.48 4.69 -1.25
N TYR A 80 -3.73 4.47 -1.64
CA TYR A 80 -4.68 5.52 -2.01
C TYR A 80 -6.02 5.27 -1.32
N LEU A 81 -6.36 6.13 -0.35
CA LEU A 81 -7.63 6.09 0.38
C LEU A 81 -8.71 6.84 -0.41
N LEU A 82 -9.78 6.18 -0.83
CA LEU A 82 -10.86 6.82 -1.60
C LEU A 82 -11.89 7.47 -0.67
N ILE A 83 -11.84 8.79 -0.53
CA ILE A 83 -12.70 9.61 0.31
C ILE A 83 -13.86 10.20 -0.54
N PRO A 84 -15.12 9.86 -0.23
CA PRO A 84 -16.28 10.30 -1.01
C PRO A 84 -16.36 11.81 -1.21
N GLY A 85 -16.45 12.25 -2.47
CA GLY A 85 -16.62 13.64 -2.84
C GLY A 85 -15.36 14.50 -2.67
N MET A 86 -14.21 13.91 -2.31
CA MET A 86 -12.98 14.65 -2.09
C MET A 86 -11.85 14.28 -3.04
N ASN A 87 -11.58 13.00 -3.25
CA ASN A 87 -10.46 12.51 -4.08
C ASN A 87 -10.82 11.25 -4.90
N ASP A 88 -12.10 10.95 -5.03
CA ASP A 88 -12.62 9.68 -5.56
C ASP A 88 -13.24 9.81 -6.95
N SER A 89 -13.10 10.94 -7.65
CA SER A 89 -13.55 11.03 -9.05
C SER A 89 -12.78 10.05 -9.94
N LYS A 90 -13.41 9.59 -11.03
CA LYS A 90 -12.75 8.67 -11.98
C LYS A 90 -11.51 9.32 -12.59
N GLU A 91 -11.60 10.59 -12.94
CA GLU A 91 -10.55 11.37 -13.59
C GLU A 91 -9.32 11.53 -12.68
N GLU A 92 -9.54 11.81 -11.39
CA GLU A 92 -8.47 11.97 -10.41
C GLU A 92 -7.74 10.65 -10.17
N VAL A 93 -8.49 9.60 -9.84
CA VAL A 93 -7.94 8.27 -9.56
C VAL A 93 -7.20 7.70 -10.77
N ASN A 94 -7.76 7.86 -11.98
CA ASN A 94 -7.09 7.42 -13.21
C ASN A 94 -5.83 8.23 -13.53
N SER A 95 -5.75 9.49 -13.11
CA SER A 95 -4.53 10.30 -13.26
C SER A 95 -3.41 9.79 -12.36
N PHE A 96 -3.74 9.39 -11.12
CA PHE A 96 -2.81 8.67 -10.25
C PHE A 96 -2.34 7.36 -10.90
N PHE A 97 -3.25 6.51 -11.37
CA PHE A 97 -2.87 5.22 -11.99
C PHE A 97 -1.97 5.37 -13.21
N ARG A 98 -2.29 6.32 -14.11
CA ARG A 98 -1.43 6.61 -15.26
C ARG A 98 -0.05 7.09 -14.84
N TRP A 99 0.04 7.90 -13.78
CA TRP A 99 1.32 8.32 -13.23
C TRP A 99 2.11 7.15 -12.65
N VAL A 100 1.45 6.24 -11.91
CA VAL A 100 2.08 5.01 -11.39
C VAL A 100 2.65 4.19 -12.53
N VAL A 101 1.83 3.80 -13.51
CA VAL A 101 2.30 2.98 -14.64
C VAL A 101 3.46 3.64 -15.39
N LYS A 102 3.38 4.96 -15.62
CA LYS A 102 4.40 5.70 -16.37
C LYS A 102 5.71 5.91 -15.59
N THR A 103 5.63 6.19 -14.29
CA THR A 103 6.77 6.69 -13.49
C THR A 103 7.30 5.63 -12.54
N MET A 104 6.39 4.89 -11.92
CA MET A 104 6.66 3.81 -10.97
C MET A 104 6.53 2.44 -11.66
N GLY A 105 6.22 2.38 -12.95
CA GLY A 105 6.08 1.11 -13.64
C GLY A 105 4.82 0.32 -13.24
N PRO A 106 4.39 -0.61 -14.12
CA PRO A 106 3.13 -1.34 -13.95
C PRO A 106 3.17 -2.36 -12.81
N SER A 107 4.36 -2.78 -12.37
CA SER A 107 4.55 -3.75 -11.28
C SER A 107 4.53 -3.16 -9.87
N THR A 108 4.45 -1.83 -9.70
CA THR A 108 4.33 -1.23 -8.37
C THR A 108 2.97 -1.57 -7.75
N PRO A 109 2.94 -2.21 -6.56
CA PRO A 109 1.70 -2.46 -5.82
C PRO A 109 0.93 -1.18 -5.52
N VAL A 110 -0.39 -1.23 -5.73
CA VAL A 110 -1.29 -0.12 -5.40
C VAL A 110 -2.43 -0.61 -4.53
N HIS A 111 -2.54 -0.09 -3.32
CA HIS A 111 -3.60 -0.41 -2.35
C HIS A 111 -4.70 0.64 -2.40
N LEU A 112 -5.87 0.24 -2.87
CA LEU A 112 -7.10 1.04 -2.85
C LEU A 112 -7.80 0.81 -1.52
N TYR A 113 -7.73 1.78 -0.63
CA TYR A 113 -8.36 1.68 0.68
C TYR A 113 -9.77 2.27 0.67
N ARG A 114 -10.72 1.50 1.21
CA ARG A 114 -12.08 1.97 1.46
C ARG A 114 -12.10 2.93 2.65
N PHE A 115 -12.63 4.13 2.43
CA PHE A 115 -12.83 5.09 3.51
C PHE A 115 -13.97 4.67 4.44
N LEU A 116 -13.69 4.71 5.75
CA LEU A 116 -14.67 4.60 6.82
C LEU A 116 -14.70 5.90 7.62
N PRO A 117 -15.88 6.50 7.88
CA PRO A 117 -15.99 7.81 8.53
C PRO A 117 -15.45 7.77 9.95
N SER A 118 -14.53 8.69 10.26
CA SER A 118 -13.98 8.84 11.61
C SER A 118 -13.40 10.23 11.83
N HIS A 119 -13.25 10.62 13.10
CA HIS A 119 -12.59 11.86 13.52
C HIS A 119 -13.14 13.10 12.77
N ARG A 120 -12.28 13.92 12.16
CA ARG A 120 -12.64 15.16 11.46
C ARG A 120 -13.49 14.95 10.20
N LEU A 121 -13.50 13.74 9.64
CA LEU A 121 -14.28 13.40 8.45
C LEU A 121 -15.46 12.46 8.78
N ALA A 122 -15.85 12.37 10.05
CA ALA A 122 -16.97 11.53 10.49
C ALA A 122 -18.34 11.94 9.89
N HIS A 123 -18.45 13.15 9.34
CA HIS A 123 -19.65 13.66 8.69
C HIS A 123 -19.83 13.17 7.25
N LEU A 124 -18.81 12.56 6.64
CA LEU A 124 -18.89 11.97 5.31
C LEU A 124 -19.45 10.54 5.37
N PRO A 125 -20.06 10.03 4.30
CA PRO A 125 -20.44 8.63 4.23
C PRO A 125 -19.19 7.73 4.10
N ALA A 126 -19.35 6.45 4.43
CA ALA A 126 -18.36 5.45 4.02
C ALA A 126 -18.27 5.38 2.49
N GLN A 127 -17.10 5.05 1.95
CA GLN A 127 -16.98 4.84 0.52
C GLN A 127 -17.79 3.62 0.09
N SER A 128 -18.48 3.74 -1.05
CA SER A 128 -19.30 2.66 -1.60
C SER A 128 -18.41 1.54 -2.15
N MET A 129 -18.90 0.30 -2.08
CA MET A 129 -18.18 -0.84 -2.68
C MET A 129 -18.17 -0.73 -4.21
N ASP A 130 -19.25 -0.25 -4.82
CA ASP A 130 -19.33 0.00 -6.26
C ASP A 130 -18.18 0.91 -6.74
N ARG A 131 -17.86 1.96 -5.98
CA ARG A 131 -16.77 2.87 -6.34
C ARG A 131 -15.40 2.19 -6.22
N ILE A 132 -15.19 1.38 -5.18
CA ILE A 132 -13.97 0.59 -4.97
C ILE A 132 -13.80 -0.45 -6.08
N GLU A 133 -14.87 -1.13 -6.46
CA GLU A 133 -14.90 -2.09 -7.57
C GLU A 133 -14.56 -1.42 -8.90
N GLN A 134 -15.14 -0.25 -9.17
CA GLN A 134 -14.82 0.52 -10.37
C GLN A 134 -13.35 0.97 -10.37
N ALA A 135 -12.83 1.47 -9.24
CA ALA A 135 -11.43 1.87 -9.14
C ALA A 135 -10.47 0.70 -9.37
N TYR A 136 -10.80 -0.47 -8.82
CA TYR A 136 -10.02 -1.69 -9.02
C TYR A 136 -10.02 -2.13 -10.50
N ALA A 137 -11.18 -2.08 -11.16
CA ALA A 137 -11.29 -2.38 -12.58
C ALA A 137 -10.49 -1.37 -13.44
N ASP A 138 -10.64 -0.07 -13.16
CA ASP A 138 -9.92 1.01 -13.85
C ASP A 138 -8.39 0.84 -13.69
N ALA A 139 -7.92 0.47 -12.49
CA ALA A 139 -6.50 0.22 -12.22
C ALA A 139 -5.93 -0.88 -13.13
N ARG A 140 -6.65 -2.00 -13.25
CA ARG A 140 -6.26 -3.12 -14.12
C ARG A 140 -6.30 -2.73 -15.60
N GLU A 141 -7.33 -2.01 -16.02
CA GLU A 141 -7.48 -1.53 -17.41
C GLU A 141 -6.33 -0.59 -17.80
N ILE A 142 -5.92 0.31 -16.90
CA ILE A 142 -4.81 1.24 -17.12
C ILE A 142 -3.44 0.54 -17.11
N GLY A 143 -3.35 -0.66 -16.52
CA GLY A 143 -2.16 -1.50 -16.57
C GLY A 143 -1.41 -1.65 -15.24
N ILE A 144 -2.04 -1.35 -14.10
CA ILE A 144 -1.51 -1.73 -12.79
C ILE A 144 -1.64 -3.25 -12.66
N LEU A 145 -0.51 -3.95 -12.47
CA LEU A 145 -0.48 -5.41 -12.39
C LEU A 145 -0.97 -5.93 -11.03
N TYR A 146 -0.71 -5.17 -9.96
CA TYR A 146 -1.00 -5.57 -8.59
C TYR A 146 -1.84 -4.52 -7.85
N PRO A 147 -3.10 -4.29 -8.24
CA PRO A 147 -4.04 -3.53 -7.42
C PRO A 147 -4.56 -4.40 -6.28
N TYR A 148 -4.67 -3.82 -5.09
CA TYR A 148 -5.21 -4.44 -3.89
C TYR A 148 -6.38 -3.63 -3.33
N VAL A 149 -7.30 -4.29 -2.62
CA VAL A 149 -8.40 -3.62 -1.91
C VAL A 149 -8.18 -3.75 -0.40
N GLY A 150 -7.99 -2.62 0.27
CA GLY A 150 -7.83 -2.53 1.72
C GLY A 150 -9.06 -1.94 2.42
N GLY A 151 -9.14 -2.14 3.74
CA GLY A 151 -10.25 -1.60 4.55
C GLY A 151 -11.58 -2.34 4.40
N VAL A 152 -11.57 -3.54 3.82
CA VAL A 152 -12.74 -4.41 3.65
C VAL A 152 -12.38 -5.81 4.14
N VAL A 153 -12.89 -6.18 5.31
CA VAL A 153 -12.61 -7.49 5.93
C VAL A 153 -13.09 -8.62 5.00
N GLY A 154 -12.22 -9.63 4.78
CA GLY A 154 -12.53 -10.80 3.97
C GLY A 154 -12.53 -10.59 2.45
N ASP A 155 -12.14 -9.39 1.96
CA ASP A 155 -12.05 -9.16 0.52
C ASP A 155 -10.87 -9.94 -0.08
N LYS A 156 -11.17 -10.81 -1.04
CA LYS A 156 -10.16 -11.64 -1.72
C LYS A 156 -9.10 -10.81 -2.45
N ARG A 157 -9.39 -9.55 -2.80
CA ARG A 157 -8.45 -8.63 -3.47
C ARG A 157 -7.37 -8.07 -2.54
N GLN A 158 -7.28 -8.53 -1.29
CA GLN A 158 -6.10 -8.38 -0.44
C GLN A 158 -4.98 -9.38 -0.82
N SER A 159 -5.36 -10.48 -1.45
CA SER A 159 -4.47 -11.51 -1.95
C SER A 159 -3.83 -11.10 -3.28
N THR A 160 -2.68 -11.71 -3.60
CA THR A 160 -2.00 -11.48 -4.87
C THR A 160 -2.50 -12.47 -5.91
N PHE A 161 -2.91 -11.96 -7.07
CA PHE A 161 -3.26 -12.77 -8.23
C PHE A 161 -2.25 -12.57 -9.36
N CYS A 162 -2.09 -13.58 -10.21
CA CYS A 162 -1.27 -13.48 -11.40
C CYS A 162 -1.87 -12.46 -12.37
N PRO A 163 -1.14 -11.42 -12.78
CA PRO A 163 -1.69 -10.42 -13.69
C PRO A 163 -2.01 -10.98 -15.08
N LYS A 164 -1.34 -12.08 -15.48
CA LYS A 164 -1.53 -12.73 -16.78
C LYS A 164 -2.72 -13.70 -16.80
N CYS A 165 -2.84 -14.59 -15.81
CA CYS A 165 -3.83 -15.67 -15.84
C CYS A 165 -4.85 -15.65 -14.69
N GLY A 166 -4.74 -14.72 -13.75
CA GLY A 166 -5.65 -14.59 -12.61
C GLY A 166 -5.50 -15.65 -11.52
N GLU A 167 -4.48 -16.52 -11.59
CA GLU A 167 -4.24 -17.54 -10.57
C GLU A 167 -3.92 -16.90 -9.21
N LEU A 168 -4.41 -17.48 -8.11
CA LEU A 168 -4.06 -17.04 -6.76
C LEU A 168 -2.59 -17.39 -6.48
N LEU A 169 -1.79 -16.39 -6.13
CA LEU A 169 -0.35 -16.52 -5.93
C LEU A 169 0.08 -16.36 -4.49
N VAL A 170 -0.60 -15.46 -3.77
CA VAL A 170 -0.41 -15.28 -2.33
C VAL A 170 -1.77 -15.12 -1.72
N ASP A 171 -2.20 -16.10 -0.95
CA ASP A 171 -3.44 -16.03 -0.19
C ASP A 171 -3.16 -15.27 1.11
N ARG A 172 -3.80 -14.12 1.30
CA ARG A 172 -3.75 -13.34 2.54
C ARG A 172 -5.13 -13.37 3.16
N ARG A 173 -5.24 -14.00 4.31
CA ARG A 173 -6.47 -14.04 5.09
C ARG A 173 -6.28 -13.27 6.38
N SER A 174 -7.07 -12.23 6.55
CA SER A 174 -7.29 -11.61 7.85
C SER A 174 -8.55 -12.22 8.43
N GLU A 175 -8.41 -13.17 9.35
CA GLU A 175 -9.53 -13.61 10.16
C GLU A 175 -9.66 -12.68 11.38
N GLU A 176 -10.87 -12.22 11.67
CA GLU A 176 -11.15 -11.65 12.99
C GLU A 176 -10.98 -12.75 14.00
N VAL A 177 -9.93 -12.68 14.80
CA VAL A 177 -9.72 -13.64 15.86
C VAL A 177 -10.64 -13.22 17.01
N THR A 178 -11.67 -14.03 17.23
CA THR A 178 -12.59 -13.89 18.37
C THR A 178 -11.89 -14.19 19.71
N GLU A 179 -10.73 -14.84 19.67
CA GLU A 179 -9.91 -15.19 20.83
C GLU A 179 -8.56 -14.44 20.82
N LYS A 180 -8.15 -13.91 21.98
CA LYS A 180 -6.87 -13.21 22.13
C LYS A 180 -5.71 -14.17 21.88
N ILE A 181 -4.95 -13.97 20.81
CA ILE A 181 -3.78 -14.80 20.51
C ILE A 181 -2.66 -14.52 21.52
N VAL A 182 -2.18 -15.58 22.15
CA VAL A 182 -1.14 -15.60 23.17
C VAL A 182 0.21 -15.78 22.49
N VAL A 183 1.13 -14.82 22.66
CA VAL A 183 2.54 -15.02 22.30
C VAL A 183 3.38 -14.81 23.56
N LYS A 184 3.71 -15.94 24.22
CA LYS A 184 4.88 -16.13 25.09
C LYS A 184 5.24 -14.94 26.01
N THR A 185 4.44 -14.72 27.07
CA THR A 185 4.80 -14.17 28.42
C THR A 185 3.65 -13.36 29.02
N ASN A 186 2.54 -13.99 29.43
CA ASN A 186 1.49 -13.50 30.36
C ASN A 186 1.05 -12.00 30.34
N GLU A 187 1.33 -11.23 29.29
CA GLU A 187 1.01 -9.83 29.14
C GLU A 187 0.29 -9.62 27.80
N VAL A 188 -0.85 -8.95 27.87
CA VAL A 188 -1.75 -8.75 26.73
C VAL A 188 -1.32 -7.52 25.94
N SER A 189 -0.96 -7.70 24.66
CA SER A 189 -1.10 -6.61 23.69
C SER A 189 -2.58 -6.39 23.40
N ARG A 190 -3.10 -5.20 23.68
CA ARG A 190 -4.52 -4.84 23.53
C ARG A 190 -4.92 -4.47 22.09
N PHE A 191 -4.01 -4.57 21.12
CA PHE A 191 -4.05 -3.67 19.97
C PHE A 191 -4.31 -4.30 18.59
N CYS A 192 -4.31 -5.62 18.40
CA CYS A 192 -4.67 -6.18 17.09
C CYS A 192 -5.25 -7.61 17.20
N PRO A 193 -6.56 -7.81 16.98
CA PRO A 193 -7.22 -9.12 17.03
C PRO A 193 -7.14 -9.87 15.69
N THR A 194 -6.18 -9.57 14.81
CA THR A 194 -6.07 -10.23 13.50
C THR A 194 -4.68 -10.84 13.35
N TYR A 195 -4.62 -12.16 13.12
CA TYR A 195 -3.40 -12.81 12.66
C TYR A 195 -3.45 -12.90 11.14
N PRO A 196 -2.43 -12.38 10.43
CA PRO A 196 -2.35 -12.57 8.99
C PRO A 196 -1.93 -14.02 8.70
N ASP A 197 -2.85 -14.84 8.18
CA ASP A 197 -2.48 -16.11 7.57
C ASP A 197 -2.07 -15.83 6.12
N VAL A 198 -0.79 -16.08 5.81
CA VAL A 198 -0.20 -15.81 4.50
C VAL A 198 0.32 -17.11 3.91
N LYS A 199 -0.29 -17.54 2.81
CA LYS A 199 0.14 -18.72 2.05
C LYS A 199 0.71 -18.29 0.70
N VAL A 200 2.01 -18.51 0.52
CA VAL A 200 2.71 -18.27 -0.75
C VAL A 200 2.57 -19.51 -1.63
N LEU A 201 2.07 -19.33 -2.85
CA LEU A 201 1.82 -20.38 -3.86
C LEU A 201 2.75 -20.21 -5.08
N LEU A 202 3.76 -19.36 -4.99
CA LEU A 202 4.76 -19.15 -6.04
C LEU A 202 5.79 -20.27 -6.07
N GLU A 203 6.30 -20.55 -7.27
CA GLU A 203 7.48 -21.39 -7.48
C GLU A 203 8.56 -20.53 -8.14
N ASN A 204 9.73 -20.38 -7.50
CA ASN A 204 10.85 -19.58 -8.02
C ASN A 204 10.46 -18.15 -8.49
N ARG A 205 9.58 -17.47 -7.74
CA ARG A 205 8.99 -16.16 -8.10
C ARG A 205 8.20 -16.16 -9.41
N GLN A 206 7.69 -17.31 -9.84
CA GLN A 206 6.87 -17.45 -11.03
C GLN A 206 5.48 -17.97 -10.69
N CYS A 207 4.51 -17.60 -11.53
CA CYS A 207 3.16 -18.18 -11.47
C CYS A 207 3.23 -19.66 -11.87
N PRO A 208 2.83 -20.61 -11.01
CA PRO A 208 2.93 -22.05 -11.29
C PRO A 208 2.07 -22.48 -12.48
N LYS A 209 1.02 -21.72 -12.81
CA LYS A 209 0.09 -22.04 -13.90
C LYS A 209 0.54 -21.58 -15.28
N CYS A 210 1.23 -20.44 -15.38
CA CYS A 210 1.51 -19.81 -16.68
C CYS A 210 2.95 -19.31 -16.86
N GLY A 211 3.82 -19.53 -15.86
CA GLY A 211 5.23 -19.17 -15.88
C GLY A 211 5.50 -17.66 -15.87
N PHE A 212 4.51 -16.82 -15.55
CA PHE A 212 4.70 -15.37 -15.49
C PHE A 212 5.57 -14.98 -14.30
N ASP A 213 6.62 -14.18 -14.54
CA ASP A 213 7.52 -13.68 -13.50
C ASP A 213 6.84 -12.66 -12.59
N ILE A 214 6.99 -12.85 -11.29
CA ILE A 214 6.38 -12.03 -10.24
C ILE A 214 7.44 -11.11 -9.64
N SER A 215 7.28 -9.83 -9.93
CA SER A 215 8.27 -8.79 -9.64
C SER A 215 8.09 -8.13 -8.27
N ILE A 216 7.00 -8.41 -7.56
CA ILE A 216 6.83 -7.93 -6.18
C ILE A 216 7.74 -8.70 -5.21
N ILE A 217 8.20 -8.03 -4.17
CA ILE A 217 8.85 -8.65 -3.02
C ILE A 217 7.75 -9.20 -2.10
N LEU A 218 7.91 -10.44 -1.64
CA LEU A 218 6.97 -11.15 -0.78
C LEU A 218 7.60 -11.52 0.55
#